data_AF-A0A3S9CB33-F1
#
_entry.id   AF-A0A3S9CB33-F1
#
_cell.length_a   1.000
_cell.length_b   1.000
_cell.length_c   1.000
_cell.angle_alpha   90.00
_cell.angle_beta   90.00
_cell.angle_gamma   90.00
#
_symmetry.space_group_name_H-M   'P 1'
#
loop_
_entity.id
_entity.type
_entity.pdbx_description
1 polymer ?
#
loop_
_entity_poly.entity_id
_entity_poly.type
_entity_poly.pdbx_seq_one_letter_code
_entity_poly.pdbx_strand_id
1 'polypeptide(L)'
;MSRRALLFHSSSAVVASTVAAAAPATEPPRPEQEPSSELRALIEAHKTKYVVFGKAIHEMGGSSRDYDRASRAEEKALLAICAYPAVREGDRWAKARYLLEIEARGELDLPEHMQALLRSTMWDETDRGAAGQPPSDCPKLAG
;
A
#
# COMPACT_ATOMS: atom_id res chain seq x y z
N MET A 1 -18.19 31.23 59.24
CA MET A 1 -19.66 31.21 59.06
C MET A 1 -19.96 31.00 57.58
N SER A 2 -20.63 29.90 57.23
CA SER A 2 -20.96 29.46 55.87
C SER A 2 -22.17 30.21 55.31
N ARG A 3 -22.16 30.55 54.00
CA ARG A 3 -23.38 30.65 53.18
C ARG A 3 -23.09 30.35 51.70
N ARG A 4 -23.79 29.32 51.20
CA ARG A 4 -24.35 29.15 49.84
C ARG A 4 -23.55 28.35 48.81
N ALA A 5 -23.96 27.08 48.75
CA ALA A 5 -23.94 26.20 47.59
C ALA A 5 -24.51 26.86 46.33
N LEU A 6 -23.92 26.54 45.18
CA LEU A 6 -24.59 26.58 43.88
C LEU A 6 -24.45 25.19 43.26
N LEU A 7 -25.61 24.58 43.04
CA LEU A 7 -25.82 23.28 42.47
C LEU A 7 -25.50 23.33 40.97
N PHE A 8 -24.62 22.44 40.51
CA PHE A 8 -24.46 22.17 39.08
C PHE A 8 -25.65 21.34 38.61
N HIS A 9 -26.58 21.97 37.88
CA HIS A 9 -27.62 21.25 37.15
C HIS A 9 -27.07 20.83 35.79
N SER A 10 -26.64 19.57 35.67
CA SER A 10 -26.28 18.95 34.41
C SER A 10 -27.51 18.29 33.80
N SER A 11 -28.15 18.94 32.83
CA SER A 11 -29.19 18.32 32.00
C SER A 11 -28.55 17.53 30.87
N SER A 12 -28.57 16.20 30.98
CA SER A 12 -28.27 15.29 29.88
C SER A 12 -29.51 15.15 28.99
N ALA A 13 -29.38 15.53 27.72
CA ALA A 13 -30.38 15.24 26.68
C ALA A 13 -29.83 14.11 25.80
N VAL A 14 -30.49 12.96 25.81
CA VAL A 14 -30.17 11.84 24.91
C VAL A 14 -31.00 12.00 23.65
N VAL A 15 -30.36 12.30 22.52
CA VAL A 15 -30.99 12.28 21.20
C VAL A 15 -30.85 10.88 20.62
N ALA A 16 -31.92 10.09 20.63
CA ALA A 16 -31.97 8.82 19.92
C ALA A 16 -32.23 9.10 18.42
N SER A 17 -31.16 9.10 17.63
CA SER A 17 -31.25 9.17 16.17
C SER A 17 -31.34 7.75 15.61
N THR A 18 -32.49 7.39 15.05
CA THR A 18 -32.68 6.13 14.33
C THR A 18 -32.17 6.30 12.89
N VAL A 19 -30.94 5.86 12.63
CA VAL A 19 -30.46 5.67 11.26
C VAL A 19 -31.08 4.39 10.72
N ALA A 20 -32.00 4.51 9.77
CA ALA A 20 -32.43 3.37 8.97
C ALA A 20 -31.26 2.91 8.10
N ALA A 21 -30.69 1.76 8.43
CA ALA A 21 -29.66 1.12 7.62
C ALA A 21 -30.30 0.60 6.33
N ALA A 22 -30.21 1.37 5.25
CA ALA A 22 -30.34 0.82 3.91
C ALA A 22 -29.16 -0.12 3.69
N ALA A 23 -29.42 -1.41 3.58
CA ALA A 23 -28.40 -2.39 3.22
C ALA A 23 -27.82 -1.99 1.85
N PRO A 24 -26.51 -1.72 1.74
CA PRO A 24 -25.92 -1.46 0.44
C PRO A 24 -26.07 -2.73 -0.39
N ALA A 25 -26.83 -2.63 -1.49
CA ALA A 25 -26.77 -3.61 -2.56
C ALA A 25 -25.28 -3.79 -2.89
N THR A 26 -24.75 -4.97 -2.62
CA THR A 26 -23.34 -5.28 -2.84
C THR A 26 -23.15 -5.38 -4.35
N GLU A 27 -22.82 -4.26 -4.98
CA GLU A 27 -22.34 -4.27 -6.36
C GLU A 27 -21.15 -5.24 -6.41
N PRO A 28 -21.11 -6.16 -7.38
CA PRO A 28 -19.96 -7.03 -7.54
C PRO A 28 -18.70 -6.15 -7.70
N PRO A 29 -17.57 -6.52 -7.09
CA PRO A 29 -16.34 -5.73 -7.19
C PRO A 29 -16.06 -5.45 -8.65
N ARG A 30 -15.99 -4.17 -9.04
CA ARG A 30 -15.63 -3.83 -10.42
C ARG A 30 -14.26 -4.45 -10.71
N PRO A 31 -14.04 -5.05 -11.88
CA PRO A 31 -12.73 -5.57 -12.28
C PRO A 31 -11.58 -4.54 -12.17
N GLU A 32 -11.91 -3.25 -12.13
CA GLU A 32 -10.99 -2.13 -11.92
C GLU A 32 -10.44 -2.03 -10.49
N GLN A 33 -11.14 -2.62 -9.50
CA GLN A 33 -10.76 -2.64 -8.09
C GLN A 33 -9.83 -3.82 -7.74
N GLU A 34 -9.73 -4.83 -8.61
CA GLU A 34 -8.80 -5.92 -8.38
C GLU A 34 -7.35 -5.50 -8.66
N PRO A 35 -6.40 -5.83 -7.77
CA PRO A 35 -4.99 -5.61 -8.08
C PRO A 35 -4.55 -6.51 -9.23
N SER A 36 -3.58 -6.01 -9.98
CA SER A 36 -2.90 -6.74 -11.03
C SER A 36 -2.34 -8.07 -10.52
N SER A 37 -2.27 -9.05 -11.42
CA SER A 37 -1.63 -10.34 -11.13
C SER A 37 -0.17 -10.17 -10.71
N GLU A 38 0.50 -9.15 -11.23
CA GLU A 38 1.88 -8.81 -10.90
C GLU A 38 2.02 -8.33 -9.45
N LEU A 39 1.24 -7.33 -9.01
CA LEU A 39 1.28 -6.86 -7.63
C LEU A 39 0.87 -7.98 -6.65
N ARG A 40 -0.15 -8.78 -7.01
CA ARG A 40 -0.52 -9.97 -6.23
C ARG A 40 0.66 -10.93 -6.07
N ALA A 41 1.39 -11.22 -7.15
CA ALA A 41 2.55 -12.11 -7.11
C ALA A 41 3.68 -11.55 -6.24
N LEU A 42 3.93 -10.24 -6.28
CA LEU A 42 4.93 -9.59 -5.42
C LEU A 42 4.56 -9.69 -3.94
N ILE A 43 3.30 -9.44 -3.59
CA ILE A 43 2.79 -9.58 -2.22
C ILE A 43 2.94 -11.02 -1.72
N GLU A 44 2.55 -12.01 -2.52
CA GLU A 44 2.67 -13.43 -2.14
C GLU A 44 4.14 -13.88 -2.05
N ALA A 45 5.01 -13.35 -2.92
CA ALA A 45 6.44 -13.59 -2.83
C ALA A 45 7.01 -13.04 -1.52
N HIS A 46 6.66 -11.81 -1.14
CA HIS A 46 7.07 -11.22 0.13
C HIS A 46 6.59 -12.04 1.33
N LYS A 47 5.30 -12.39 1.40
CA LYS A 47 4.76 -13.25 2.47
C LYS A 47 5.52 -14.58 2.59
N THR A 48 5.82 -15.21 1.46
CA THR A 48 6.57 -16.46 1.44
C THR A 48 7.98 -16.29 2.01
N LYS A 49 8.68 -15.21 1.63
CA LYS A 49 10.01 -14.90 2.15
C LYS A 49 9.99 -14.52 3.62
N TYR A 50 8.98 -13.77 4.05
CA TYR A 50 8.75 -13.42 5.46
C TYR A 50 8.58 -14.66 6.34
N VAL A 51 7.79 -15.65 5.90
CA VAL A 51 7.67 -16.92 6.63
C VAL A 51 9.01 -17.68 6.71
N VAL A 52 9.79 -17.69 5.63
CA VAL A 52 11.11 -18.33 5.63
C VAL A 52 12.08 -17.60 6.55
N PHE A 53 12.06 -16.28 6.56
CA PHE A 53 12.88 -15.47 7.45
C PHE A 53 12.52 -15.69 8.92
N GLY A 54 11.22 -15.68 9.25
CA GLY A 54 10.74 -16.00 10.60
C GLY A 54 11.18 -17.39 11.09
N LYS A 55 11.19 -18.40 10.21
CA LYS A 55 11.72 -19.72 10.56
C LYS A 55 13.22 -19.69 10.86
N ALA A 56 13.99 -18.98 10.04
CA ALA A 56 15.44 -18.85 10.23
C ALA A 56 15.80 -18.14 11.55
N ILE A 57 14.94 -17.25 12.07
CA ILE A 57 15.10 -16.62 13.39
C ILE A 57 14.94 -17.65 14.52
N HIS A 58 13.97 -18.56 14.40
CA HIS A 58 13.57 -19.47 15.48
C HIS A 58 14.29 -20.83 15.45
N GLU A 59 14.96 -21.18 14.36
CA GLU A 59 15.72 -22.43 14.26
C GLU A 59 16.96 -22.42 15.14
N MET A 60 16.86 -23.08 16.29
CA MET A 60 17.96 -23.36 17.23
C MET A 60 19.00 -24.28 16.54
N GLY A 61 19.96 -23.68 15.83
CA GLY A 61 20.99 -24.40 15.06
C GLY A 61 21.14 -23.95 13.61
N GLY A 62 20.33 -23.00 13.14
CA GLY A 62 20.51 -22.38 11.83
C GLY A 62 21.87 -21.69 11.70
N SER A 63 22.52 -21.80 10.53
CA SER A 63 23.75 -21.06 10.27
C SER A 63 23.43 -19.56 10.21
N SER A 64 24.29 -18.70 10.77
CA SER A 64 24.22 -17.24 10.55
C SER A 64 24.11 -16.89 9.06
N ARG A 65 24.68 -17.72 8.18
CA ARG A 65 24.56 -17.56 6.73
C ARG A 65 23.14 -17.75 6.19
N ASP A 66 22.37 -18.66 6.77
CA ASP A 66 20.99 -18.94 6.35
C ASP A 66 20.05 -17.82 6.79
N TYR A 67 20.25 -17.32 8.01
CA TYR A 67 19.60 -16.11 8.51
C TYR A 67 19.84 -14.92 7.58
N ASP A 68 21.11 -14.60 7.30
CA ASP A 68 21.50 -13.49 6.43
C ASP A 68 20.90 -13.61 5.02
N ARG A 69 20.85 -14.84 4.49
CA ARG A 69 20.27 -15.10 3.18
C ARG A 69 18.76 -14.90 3.20
N ALA A 70 18.07 -15.36 4.24
CA ALA A 70 16.64 -15.21 4.37
C ALA A 70 16.23 -13.75 4.58
N SER A 71 16.96 -13.02 5.44
CA SER A 71 16.78 -11.58 5.68
C SER A 71 16.91 -10.79 4.38
N ARG A 72 18.03 -10.90 3.66
CA ARG A 72 18.20 -10.19 2.38
C ARG A 72 17.15 -10.55 1.33
N ALA A 73 16.67 -11.79 1.32
CA ALA A 73 15.68 -12.24 0.36
C ALA A 73 14.28 -11.70 0.66
N GLU A 74 13.96 -11.55 1.94
CA GLU A 74 12.73 -10.92 2.42
C GLU A 74 12.76 -9.42 2.16
N GLU A 75 13.84 -8.73 2.56
CA GLU A 75 14.02 -7.28 2.35
C GLU A 75 13.93 -6.92 0.86
N LYS A 76 14.58 -7.70 -0.01
CA LYS A 76 14.50 -7.50 -1.46
C LYS A 76 13.08 -7.65 -2.00
N ALA A 77 12.27 -8.53 -1.41
CA ALA A 77 10.88 -8.70 -1.82
C ALA A 77 10.02 -7.52 -1.35
N LEU A 78 10.26 -6.99 -0.14
CA LEU A 78 9.58 -5.80 0.34
C LEU A 78 9.93 -4.57 -0.50
N LEU A 79 11.22 -4.38 -0.82
CA LEU A 79 11.67 -3.33 -1.73
C LEU A 79 10.98 -3.38 -3.10
N ALA A 80 10.75 -4.56 -3.65
CA ALA A 80 10.04 -4.71 -4.92
C ALA A 80 8.60 -4.20 -4.84
N ILE A 81 7.91 -4.43 -3.72
CA ILE A 81 6.56 -3.88 -3.48
C ILE A 81 6.64 -2.36 -3.31
N CYS A 82 7.58 -1.85 -2.51
CA CYS A 82 7.79 -0.40 -2.34
C CYS A 82 8.03 0.29 -3.68
N ALA A 83 8.83 -0.30 -4.57
CA ALA A 83 9.13 0.24 -5.90
C ALA A 83 8.00 0.07 -6.93
N TYR A 84 6.98 -0.77 -6.66
CA TYR A 84 5.95 -1.09 -7.66
C TYR A 84 5.13 0.15 -8.09
N PRO A 85 5.08 0.51 -9.38
CA PRO A 85 4.31 1.67 -9.86
C PRO A 85 2.81 1.35 -9.90
N ALA A 86 2.09 1.72 -8.84
CA ALA A 86 0.65 1.47 -8.72
C ALA A 86 -0.18 2.49 -9.52
N VAL A 87 -0.26 2.31 -10.84
CA VAL A 87 -1.00 3.22 -11.75
C VAL A 87 -2.51 2.97 -11.71
N ARG A 88 -2.95 1.71 -11.50
CA ARG A 88 -4.37 1.36 -11.41
C ARG A 88 -4.90 1.57 -10.00
N GLU A 89 -6.19 1.88 -9.88
CA GLU A 89 -6.84 2.09 -8.59
C GLU A 89 -6.77 0.84 -7.70
N GLY A 90 -7.10 -0.34 -8.23
CA GLY A 90 -6.97 -1.61 -7.49
C GLY A 90 -5.55 -1.87 -6.96
N ASP A 91 -4.53 -1.53 -7.76
CA ASP A 91 -3.13 -1.65 -7.33
C ASP A 91 -2.77 -0.67 -6.22
N ARG A 92 -3.25 0.59 -6.30
CA ARG A 92 -3.01 1.59 -5.25
C ARG A 92 -3.59 1.14 -3.92
N TRP A 93 -4.84 0.69 -3.92
CA TRP A 93 -5.51 0.22 -2.70
C TRP A 93 -4.84 -1.01 -2.11
N ALA A 94 -4.51 -2.00 -2.95
CA ALA A 94 -3.84 -3.22 -2.50
C ALA A 94 -2.44 -2.93 -1.95
N LYS A 95 -1.65 -2.12 -2.65
CA LYS A 95 -0.31 -1.70 -2.20
C LYS A 95 -0.39 -0.92 -0.89
N ALA A 96 -1.27 0.06 -0.80
CA ALA A 96 -1.44 0.86 0.41
C ALA A 96 -1.86 0.01 1.61
N ARG A 97 -2.87 -0.86 1.45
CA ARG A 97 -3.32 -1.77 2.51
C ARG A 97 -2.18 -2.65 2.98
N TYR A 98 -1.44 -3.25 2.05
CA TYR A 98 -0.35 -4.15 2.41
C TYR A 98 0.79 -3.41 3.12
N LEU A 99 1.21 -2.24 2.63
CA LEU A 99 2.25 -1.45 3.28
C LEU A 99 1.84 -0.97 4.69
N LEU A 100 0.57 -0.67 4.93
CA LEU A 100 0.07 -0.37 6.28
C LEU A 100 0.14 -1.59 7.21
N GLU A 101 -0.06 -2.80 6.69
CA GLU A 101 0.12 -4.04 7.47
C GLU A 101 1.61 -4.26 7.85
N ILE A 102 2.54 -3.88 6.99
CA ILE A 102 3.99 -3.94 7.24
C ILE A 102 4.43 -2.85 8.22
N GLU A 103 3.94 -1.62 8.05
CA GLU A 103 4.21 -0.51 8.98
C GLU A 103 3.70 -0.81 10.39
N ALA A 104 2.54 -1.45 10.52
CA ALA A 104 2.01 -1.85 11.83
C ALA A 104 2.93 -2.86 12.57
N ARG A 105 3.84 -3.52 11.86
CA ARG A 105 4.87 -4.40 12.43
C ARG A 105 6.21 -3.67 12.67
N GLY A 106 6.36 -2.45 12.18
CA GLY A 106 7.60 -1.67 12.23
C GLY A 106 8.65 -2.11 11.20
N GLU A 107 8.23 -2.79 10.13
CA GLU A 107 9.13 -3.40 9.14
C GLU A 107 9.45 -2.47 7.94
N LEU A 108 8.86 -1.26 7.92
CA LEU A 108 9.06 -0.25 6.88
C LEU A 108 10.05 0.85 7.30
N ASP A 109 11.09 0.47 8.06
CA ASP A 109 12.00 1.40 8.75
C ASP A 109 13.28 1.74 7.96
N LEU A 110 13.63 0.93 6.96
CA LEU A 110 14.80 1.16 6.12
C LEU A 110 14.63 2.39 5.20
N PRO A 111 15.61 3.30 5.11
CA PRO A 111 15.59 4.44 4.20
C PRO A 111 15.32 4.06 2.74
N GLU A 112 15.79 2.89 2.32
CA GLU A 112 15.62 2.34 0.97
C GLU A 112 14.14 2.04 0.66
N HIS A 113 13.38 1.52 1.63
CA HIS A 113 11.94 1.27 1.49
C HIS A 113 11.19 2.58 1.26
N MET A 114 11.49 3.59 2.06
CA MET A 114 10.85 4.90 1.97
C MET A 114 11.20 5.61 0.66
N GLN A 115 12.48 5.57 0.25
CA GLN A 115 12.90 6.13 -1.04
C GLN A 115 12.23 5.43 -2.22
N ALA A 116 12.17 4.10 -2.22
CA ALA A 116 11.51 3.32 -3.27
C ALA A 116 10.02 3.65 -3.33
N LEU A 117 9.35 3.74 -2.18
CA LEU A 117 7.94 4.12 -2.08
C LEU A 117 7.67 5.51 -2.67
N LEU A 118 8.42 6.52 -2.22
CA LEU A 118 8.27 7.91 -2.71
C LEU A 118 8.52 8.01 -4.22
N ARG A 119 9.57 7.35 -4.73
CA ARG A 119 9.84 7.33 -6.17
C ARG A 119 8.73 6.65 -6.95
N SER A 120 8.16 5.57 -6.43
CA SER A 120 7.06 4.84 -7.09
C SER A 120 5.78 5.66 -7.25
N THR A 121 5.59 6.69 -6.40
CA THR A 121 4.41 7.56 -6.43
C THR A 121 4.63 8.86 -7.20
N MET A 122 5.89 9.29 -7.37
CA MET A 122 6.23 10.58 -7.99
C MET A 122 6.29 10.56 -9.52
N TRP A 123 6.00 9.44 -10.17
CA TRP A 123 6.00 9.36 -11.64
C TRP A 123 4.71 9.97 -12.21
N ASP A 124 4.69 11.30 -12.28
CA ASP A 124 3.70 12.06 -13.04
C ASP A 124 4.08 12.09 -14.53
N GLU A 125 3.25 11.42 -15.34
CA GLU A 125 2.82 11.72 -16.73
C GLU A 125 3.82 12.04 -17.85
N THR A 126 5.10 12.22 -17.57
CA THR A 126 6.07 12.71 -18.56
C THR A 126 6.46 11.64 -19.59
N ASP A 127 6.38 10.36 -19.24
CA ASP A 127 6.64 9.25 -20.16
C ASP A 127 5.43 8.84 -21.01
N ARG A 128 4.24 9.41 -20.77
CA ARG A 128 3.03 9.08 -21.55
C ARG A 128 2.98 9.80 -22.90
N GLY A 129 3.80 10.84 -23.10
CA GLY A 129 3.84 11.66 -24.32
C GLY A 129 4.87 11.24 -25.39
N ALA A 130 5.81 10.33 -25.09
CA ALA A 130 6.93 10.03 -25.99
C ALA A 130 6.68 8.90 -27.00
N ALA A 131 5.56 8.17 -26.92
CA ALA A 131 5.31 6.99 -27.76
C ALA A 131 4.28 7.21 -28.88
N GLY A 132 3.90 8.46 -29.21
CA GLY A 132 2.69 8.73 -30.02
C GLY A 132 2.81 9.69 -31.20
N GLN A 133 3.98 10.21 -31.56
CA GLN A 133 4.11 11.11 -32.71
C GLN A 133 4.65 10.34 -33.93
N PRO A 134 3.83 9.96 -34.93
CA PRO A 134 4.37 9.52 -36.22
C PRO A 134 5.06 10.72 -36.89
N PRO A 135 6.16 10.51 -37.65
CA PRO A 135 6.81 11.59 -38.37
C PRO A 135 5.84 12.14 -39.43
N SER A 136 5.23 13.28 -39.14
CA SER A 136 4.57 14.12 -40.13
C SER A 136 5.67 14.92 -40.80
N ASP A 137 6.14 14.48 -41.97
CA ASP A 137 6.64 15.36 -43.02
C ASP A 137 6.84 14.58 -44.33
N CYS A 138 5.88 14.75 -45.24
CA CYS A 138 6.09 14.59 -46.67
C CYS A 138 6.12 16.00 -47.28
N PRO A 139 7.25 16.50 -47.81
CA PRO A 139 7.21 17.62 -48.72
C PRO A 139 6.90 17.12 -50.13
N LYS A 140 5.77 17.60 -50.66
CA LYS A 140 5.53 17.70 -52.11
C LYS A 140 6.66 18.51 -52.72
N LEU A 141 7.38 17.93 -53.68
CA LEU A 141 8.11 18.71 -54.67
C LEU A 141 7.50 18.44 -56.03
N ALA A 142 6.85 19.49 -56.53
CA ALA A 142 6.44 19.66 -57.91
C ALA A 142 7.69 19.86 -58.78
N GLY A 143 7.61 19.36 -60.01
CA GLY A 143 8.64 19.48 -61.05
C GLY A 143 8.43 18.43 -62.12
#